data_AF-A0A7C2S0V5-F1
#
_entry.id   AF-A0A7C2S0V5-F1
#
_cell.length_a   1.000
_cell.length_b   1.000
_cell.length_c   1.000
_cell.angle_alpha   90.00
_cell.angle_beta   90.00
_cell.angle_gamma   90.00
#
_symmetry.space_group_name_H-M   'P 1'
#
loop_
_entity.id
_entity.type
_entity.pdbx_description
1 polymer ?
#
loop_
_entity_poly.entity_id
_entity_poly.type
_entity_poly.pdbx_seq_one_letter_code
_entity_poly.pdbx_strand_id
1 'polypeptide(L)'
;MLLSLTCRKNLQVERQGEVIIKYDEVEVGRHRLDLIIDDTIVIELKAVKNIEDVHFAIVKSYLKALGKEHGPIINFSKKVLEVKRVIHK
;
A
#
# COMPACT_ATOMS: atom_id res chain seq x y z
N MET A 1 -3.85 -14.42 7.06
CA MET A 1 -2.43 -14.59 7.43
C MET A 1 -1.82 -13.33 8.05
N LEU A 2 -1.89 -12.15 7.43
CA LEU A 2 -1.37 -10.90 8.04
C LEU A 2 -2.19 -10.43 9.25
N LEU A 3 -3.53 -10.41 9.16
CA LEU A 3 -4.44 -10.08 10.26
C LEU A 3 -4.32 -11.04 11.48
N SER A 4 -3.89 -12.29 11.29
CA SER A 4 -3.70 -13.23 12.40
C SER A 4 -2.34 -13.08 13.09
N LEU A 5 -1.36 -12.46 12.43
CA LEU A 5 -0.04 -12.20 13.00
C LEU A 5 -0.05 -10.97 13.92
N THR A 6 -0.93 -10.00 13.65
CA THR A 6 -1.00 -8.74 14.39
C THR A 6 -1.55 -8.91 15.81
N CYS A 7 -2.42 -9.90 16.03
CA CYS A 7 -2.86 -10.29 17.38
C CYS A 7 -1.70 -10.75 18.30
N ARG A 8 -0.59 -11.27 17.74
CA ARG A 8 0.57 -11.73 18.54
C ARG A 8 1.51 -10.59 18.92
N LYS A 9 1.41 -9.44 18.24
CA LYS A 9 2.31 -8.28 18.40
C LYS A 9 1.59 -7.01 18.85
N ASN A 10 0.27 -7.09 19.07
CA ASN A 10 -0.60 -5.99 19.46
C ASN A 10 -0.57 -4.80 18.47
N LEU A 11 -0.45 -5.11 17.17
CA LEU A 11 -0.44 -4.11 16.10
C LEU A 11 -1.88 -3.76 15.70
N GLN A 12 -2.19 -2.48 15.59
CA GLN A 12 -3.45 -2.02 15.03
C GLN A 12 -3.41 -2.13 13.51
N VAL A 13 -4.39 -2.81 12.94
CA VAL A 13 -4.49 -2.99 11.49
C VAL A 13 -5.86 -2.60 11.01
N GLU A 14 -5.87 -1.64 10.10
CA GLU A 14 -7.10 -1.14 9.50
C GLU A 14 -7.11 -1.44 8.01
N ARG A 15 -8.26 -1.86 7.50
CA ARG A 15 -8.53 -1.86 6.07
C ARG A 15 -9.11 -0.52 5.69
N GLN A 16 -8.49 0.18 4.75
CA GLN A 16 -8.99 1.47 4.31
C GLN A 16 -9.94 1.37 3.11
N GLY A 17 -10.72 2.43 2.96
CA GLY A 17 -11.74 2.58 1.94
C GLY A 17 -11.18 2.88 0.56
N GLU A 18 -12.09 3.14 -0.37
CA GLU A 18 -11.77 3.61 -1.71
C GLU A 18 -11.20 5.03 -1.67
N VAL A 19 -10.14 5.28 -2.44
CA VAL A 19 -9.46 6.57 -2.53
C VAL A 19 -9.30 6.95 -4.00
N ILE A 20 -9.51 8.24 -4.25
CA ILE A 20 -9.39 8.84 -5.57
C ILE A 20 -7.91 8.99 -5.91
N ILE A 21 -7.46 8.33 -6.97
CA ILE A 21 -6.12 8.48 -7.49
C ILE A 21 -6.11 9.66 -8.44
N LYS A 22 -5.26 10.63 -8.13
CA LYS A 22 -4.98 11.77 -8.99
C LYS A 22 -3.59 11.65 -9.60
N TYR A 23 -3.51 11.88 -10.90
CA TYR A 23 -2.26 12.12 -11.61
C TYR A 23 -2.36 13.51 -12.23
N ASP A 24 -1.43 14.41 -11.86
CA ASP A 24 -1.43 15.80 -12.32
C ASP A 24 -2.78 16.51 -12.11
N GLU A 25 -3.33 16.40 -10.89
CA GLU A 25 -4.67 16.89 -10.50
C GLU A 25 -5.89 16.25 -11.21
N VAL A 26 -5.68 15.38 -12.18
CA VAL A 26 -6.76 14.64 -12.88
C VAL A 26 -7.06 13.33 -12.15
N GLU A 27 -8.34 13.07 -11.84
CA GLU A 27 -8.79 11.76 -11.35
C GLU A 27 -8.59 10.71 -12.45
N VAL A 28 -7.68 9.77 -12.20
CA VAL A 28 -7.37 8.66 -13.14
C VAL A 28 -7.98 7.34 -12.71
N GLY A 29 -8.65 7.32 -11.56
CA GLY A 29 -9.41 6.17 -11.10
C GLY A 29 -9.52 6.11 -9.59
N ARG A 30 -10.09 5.01 -9.11
CA ARG A 30 -10.26 4.73 -7.70
C ARG A 30 -9.54 3.46 -7.32
N HIS A 31 -8.77 3.54 -6.24
CA HIS A 31 -8.09 2.39 -5.68
C HIS A 31 -8.53 2.18 -4.23
N ARG A 32 -8.60 0.91 -3.85
CA ARG A 32 -8.79 0.53 -2.46
C ARG A 32 -7.43 0.21 -1.85
N LEU A 33 -7.13 0.87 -0.75
CA LEU A 33 -5.88 0.67 -0.01
C LEU A 33 -6.05 -0.58 0.87
N ASP A 34 -5.11 -1.52 0.78
CA ASP A 34 -5.29 -2.82 1.41
C ASP A 34 -5.23 -2.74 2.93
N LEU A 35 -4.14 -2.19 3.50
CA LEU A 35 -3.91 -2.17 4.94
C LEU A 35 -3.14 -0.92 5.40
N ILE A 36 -3.47 -0.44 6.60
CA ILE A 36 -2.64 0.48 7.37
C ILE A 36 -2.28 -0.18 8.70
N ILE A 37 -1.01 -0.11 9.09
CA ILE A 37 -0.48 -0.65 10.35
C ILE A 37 -0.11 0.51 11.28
N ASP A 38 -0.62 0.48 12.52
CA ASP A 38 -0.36 1.45 13.59
C ASP A 38 -0.44 2.92 13.12
N ASP A 39 -1.35 3.22 12.19
CA ASP A 39 -1.49 4.53 11.54
C ASP A 39 -0.16 5.13 11.02
N THR A 40 0.81 4.30 10.64
CA THR A 40 2.17 4.75 10.24
C THR A 40 2.62 4.15 8.92
N ILE A 41 2.24 2.90 8.64
CA ILE A 41 2.70 2.17 7.45
C ILE A 41 1.51 1.81 6.57
N VAL A 42 1.56 2.21 5.30
CA VAL A 42 0.60 1.85 4.26
C VAL A 42 1.10 0.60 3.54
N ILE A 43 0.33 -0.49 3.52
CA ILE A 43 0.73 -1.71 2.82
C ILE A 43 -0.18 -1.91 1.60
N GLU A 44 0.46 -2.10 0.44
CA GLU A 44 -0.20 -2.44 -0.83
C GLU A 44 0.10 -3.91 -1.17
N LEU A 45 -0.94 -4.72 -1.36
CA LEU A 45 -0.81 -6.13 -1.72
C LEU A 45 -1.18 -6.32 -3.18
N LYS A 46 -0.34 -7.05 -3.92
CA LYS A 46 -0.58 -7.35 -5.34
C LYS A 46 -0.37 -8.83 -5.66
N ALA A 47 -0.99 -9.27 -6.75
CA ALA A 47 -0.74 -10.55 -7.39
C ALA A 47 -0.56 -10.32 -8.90
N VAL A 48 0.53 -9.64 -9.27
CA VAL A 48 0.80 -9.18 -10.65
C VAL A 48 2.12 -9.76 -11.15
N LYS A 49 2.27 -9.98 -12.46
CA LYS A 49 3.51 -10.56 -13.02
C LYS A 49 4.75 -9.74 -12.65
N ASN A 50 4.65 -8.41 -12.72
CA ASN A 50 5.71 -7.47 -12.35
C ASN A 50 5.14 -6.25 -11.64
N ILE A 51 5.92 -5.69 -10.70
CA ILE A 51 5.63 -4.38 -10.12
C ILE A 51 6.16 -3.31 -11.07
N GLU A 52 5.23 -2.55 -11.66
CA GLU A 52 5.48 -1.41 -12.56
C GLU A 52 5.38 -0.05 -11.85
N ASP A 53 5.88 1.00 -12.50
CA ASP A 53 5.96 2.38 -11.98
C ASP A 53 4.61 2.95 -11.52
N VAL A 54 3.52 2.57 -12.19
CA VAL A 54 2.16 2.96 -11.79
C VAL A 54 1.83 2.53 -10.35
N HIS A 55 2.33 1.37 -9.90
CA HIS A 55 2.10 0.91 -8.53
C HIS A 55 2.85 1.79 -7.51
N PHE A 56 4.06 2.24 -7.85
CA PHE A 56 4.81 3.17 -7.01
C PHE A 56 4.12 4.53 -6.94
N ALA A 57 3.62 5.03 -8.07
CA ALA A 57 2.87 6.29 -8.14
C ALA A 57 1.62 6.25 -7.25
N ILE A 58 0.85 5.16 -7.31
CA ILE A 58 -0.32 4.96 -6.46
C ILE A 58 0.06 5.03 -4.98
N VAL A 59 1.05 4.25 -4.55
CA VAL A 59 1.48 4.24 -3.14
C VAL A 59 2.03 5.61 -2.71
N LYS A 60 2.79 6.31 -3.55
CA LYS A 60 3.23 7.68 -3.24
C LYS A 60 2.05 8.64 -3.04
N SER A 61 1.03 8.56 -3.89
CA SER A 61 -0.17 9.38 -3.74
C SER A 61 -0.87 9.13 -2.42
N TYR A 62 -0.94 7.86 -1.97
CA TYR A 62 -1.48 7.51 -0.66
C TYR A 62 -0.67 8.06 0.50
N LEU A 63 0.65 7.86 0.46
CA LEU A 63 1.55 8.36 1.48
C LEU A 63 1.41 9.89 1.63
N LYS A 64 1.32 10.61 0.52
CA LYS A 64 1.08 12.06 0.50
C LYS A 64 -0.29 12.42 1.09
N ALA A 65 -1.36 11.76 0.63
CA ALA A 65 -2.73 12.07 1.06
C ALA A 65 -2.96 11.80 2.56
N LEU A 66 -2.30 10.78 3.10
CA LEU A 66 -2.42 10.38 4.50
C LEU A 66 -1.33 10.98 5.41
N GLY A 67 -0.37 11.74 4.86
CA GLY A 67 0.77 12.27 5.60
C GLY A 67 1.66 11.18 6.22
N LYS A 68 1.82 10.03 5.53
CA LYS A 68 2.62 8.88 5.98
C LYS A 68 3.90 8.77 5.15
N GLU A 69 4.93 8.14 5.72
CA GLU A 69 6.26 8.07 5.08
C GLU A 69 6.52 6.75 4.35
N HIS A 70 5.97 5.63 4.85
CA HIS A 70 6.41 4.29 4.44
C HIS A 70 5.31 3.47 3.79
N GLY A 71 5.58 3.01 2.57
CA GLY A 71 4.66 2.24 1.75
C GLY A 71 5.25 0.98 1.12
N PRO A 72 5.28 -0.19 1.79
CA PRO A 72 5.68 -1.45 1.16
C PRO A 72 4.65 -1.96 0.16
N ILE A 73 5.10 -2.31 -1.04
CA ILE A 73 4.35 -3.08 -2.04
C ILE A 73 4.79 -4.54 -1.93
N ILE A 74 3.85 -5.44 -1.67
CA ILE A 74 4.10 -6.87 -1.50
C ILE A 74 3.41 -7.64 -2.63
N ASN A 75 4.18 -8.35 -3.46
CA ASN A 75 3.67 -9.11 -4.59
C ASN A 75 3.71 -10.63 -4.33
N PHE A 76 2.53 -11.25 -4.31
CA PHE A 76 2.33 -12.67 -4.03
C PHE A 76 2.21 -13.56 -5.28
N SER A 77 2.32 -12.99 -6.49
CA SER A 77 2.24 -13.80 -7.72
C SER A 77 3.47 -14.65 -7.98
N LYS A 78 4.61 -14.32 -7.34
CA LYS A 78 5.91 -14.95 -7.55
C LYS A 78 6.15 -16.05 -6.51
N LYS A 79 6.95 -17.05 -6.90
CA LYS A 79 7.37 -18.16 -6.01
C LYS A 79 8.12 -17.65 -4.78
N VAL A 80 8.93 -16.60 -4.95
CA VAL A 80 9.60 -15.89 -3.86
C VAL A 80 8.86 -14.58 -3.64
N LEU A 81 8.60 -14.23 -2.38
CA LEU A 81 7.92 -13.00 -2.02
C LEU A 81 8.72 -11.80 -2.53
N GLU A 82 8.13 -11.00 -3.40
CA GLU A 82 8.73 -9.78 -3.93
C GLU A 82 8.19 -8.59 -3.12
N VAL A 83 9.10 -7.81 -2.54
CA VAL A 83 8.77 -6.62 -1.75
C VAL A 83 9.53 -5.42 -2.30
N LYS A 84 8.81 -4.31 -2.53
CA LYS A 84 9.39 -3.03 -2.93
C LYS A 84 8.99 -1.96 -1.91
N ARG A 85 9.95 -1.10 -1.52
CA ARG A 85 9.70 -0.03 -0.55
C ARG A 85 9.47 1.29 -1.28
N VAL A 86 8.41 1.99 -0.90
CA VAL A 86 8.13 3.38 -1.30
C VAL A 86 8.34 4.28 -0.08
N ILE A 87 9.02 5.41 -0.28
CA ILE A 87 9.28 6.42 0.75
C ILE A 87 8.80 7.78 0.24
N HIS A 88 8.04 8.49 1.06
CA HIS A 88 7.57 9.86 0.81
C HIS A 88 8.01 10.75 1.98
N LYS A 89 8.88 11.72 1.71
CA LYS A 89 9.32 12.75 2.68
C LYS A 89 8.48 14.01 2.53
#